data_AF-A0A7K6MPV5-F1
#
_entry.id   AF-A0A7K6MPV5-F1
#
_cell.length_a   1.000
_cell.length_b   1.000
_cell.length_c   1.000
_cell.angle_alpha   90.00
_cell.angle_beta   90.00
_cell.angle_gamma   90.00
#
_symmetry.space_group_name_H-M   'P 1'
#
loop_
_entity.id
_entity.type
_entity.pdbx_description
1 polymer ?
#
loop_
_entity_poly.entity_id
_entity_poly.type
_entity_poly.pdbx_seq_one_letter_code
_entity_poly.pdbx_strand_id
1 'polypeptide(L)'
;VPMESLSVSTNSFTLDLYKKLNETSKGQNIFFSPWSIATALAMVHLGAKGDTATQMAEDPEHEGAENIHSGFKKLLSDINKRRRTYLLKSANRLYEEKTYPLLPKFLQLITSFYKAKPQAVNFKRAAEQVREQINSWVENKTERKIQSLLPEGFLDSHTVLVLVNAIYFKGKWEKKFLEKNTSEMPFRISKTKTKPVQMMFMKDKFFVLQETTMKIRIIELPYVKNELSMFILLPDDISDNTTGLELV
;
A
#
# COMPACT_ATOMS: atom_id res chain seq x y z
N VAL A 1 2.15 -17.96 12.12
CA VAL A 1 1.14 -16.85 12.12
C VAL A 1 -0.12 -17.25 11.36
N PRO A 2 -1.29 -17.38 12.03
CA PRO A 2 -2.58 -17.36 11.33
C PRO A 2 -2.71 -16.06 10.55
N MET A 3 -3.23 -16.08 9.31
CA MET A 3 -3.35 -14.86 8.49
C MET A 3 -4.05 -13.70 9.21
N GLU A 4 -4.96 -14.03 10.13
CA GLU A 4 -5.73 -13.10 10.96
C GLU A 4 -4.82 -12.14 11.77
N SER A 5 -3.76 -12.64 12.41
CA SER A 5 -2.87 -11.81 13.25
C SER A 5 -2.08 -10.77 12.43
N LEU A 6 -1.55 -11.15 11.26
CA LEU A 6 -0.85 -10.18 10.39
C LEU A 6 -1.82 -9.17 9.78
N SER A 7 -3.03 -9.60 9.40
CA SER A 7 -4.04 -8.67 8.86
C SER A 7 -4.51 -7.65 9.90
N VAL A 8 -4.71 -8.06 11.15
CA VAL A 8 -5.09 -7.15 12.24
C VAL A 8 -3.99 -6.13 12.48
N SER A 9 -2.74 -6.57 12.58
CA SER A 9 -1.60 -5.67 12.81
C SER A 9 -1.41 -4.69 11.65
N THR A 10 -1.49 -5.18 10.40
CA THR A 10 -1.43 -4.33 9.19
C THR A 10 -2.58 -3.31 9.15
N ASN A 11 -3.79 -3.69 9.58
CA ASN A 11 -4.93 -2.79 9.63
C ASN A 11 -4.75 -1.71 10.72
N SER A 12 -4.23 -2.07 11.90
CA SER A 12 -3.91 -1.09 12.95
C SER A 12 -2.87 -0.08 12.45
N PHE A 13 -1.76 -0.58 11.89
CA PHE A 13 -0.74 0.24 11.26
C PHE A 13 -1.31 1.16 10.17
N THR A 14 -2.26 0.66 9.36
CA THR A 14 -2.94 1.45 8.33
C THR A 14 -3.66 2.65 8.92
N LEU A 15 -4.43 2.44 9.99
CA LEU A 15 -5.21 3.49 10.65
C LEU A 15 -4.29 4.52 11.32
N ASP A 16 -3.24 4.07 12.00
CA ASP A 16 -2.28 4.95 12.65
C ASP A 16 -1.49 5.79 11.64
N LEU A 17 -1.06 5.16 10.52
CA LEU A 17 -0.41 5.86 9.42
C LEU A 17 -1.35 6.87 8.77
N TYR A 18 -2.62 6.51 8.53
CA TYR A 18 -3.60 7.45 7.99
C TYR A 18 -3.78 8.67 8.89
N LYS A 19 -3.93 8.47 10.21
CA LYS A 19 -4.02 9.56 11.19
C LYS A 19 -2.81 10.49 11.08
N LYS A 20 -1.61 9.94 10.99
CA LYS A 20 -0.36 10.72 10.83
C LYS A 20 -0.28 11.47 9.51
N LEU A 21 -0.66 10.86 8.39
CA LEU A 21 -0.69 11.54 7.08
C LEU A 21 -1.72 12.67 7.06
N ASN A 22 -2.85 12.49 7.73
CA ASN A 22 -3.91 13.50 7.80
C ASN A 22 -3.52 14.74 8.63
N GLU A 23 -2.59 14.61 9.59
CA GLU A 23 -2.06 15.76 10.35
C GLU A 23 -1.43 16.81 9.43
N THR A 24 -0.73 16.39 8.37
CA THR A 24 0.01 17.25 7.44
C THR A 24 -0.69 17.48 6.10
N SER A 25 -1.73 16.69 5.79
CA SER A 25 -2.42 16.71 4.48
C SER A 25 -3.89 17.17 4.57
N LYS A 26 -4.21 18.04 5.56
CA LYS A 26 -5.59 18.51 5.78
C LYS A 26 -6.19 19.12 4.51
N GLY A 27 -7.37 18.63 4.14
CA GLY A 27 -8.09 19.08 2.93
C GLY A 27 -7.49 18.62 1.61
N GLN A 28 -6.49 17.74 1.63
CA GLN A 28 -5.90 17.11 0.45
C GLN A 28 -6.37 15.67 0.30
N ASN A 29 -6.28 15.13 -0.92
CA ASN A 29 -6.56 13.73 -1.16
C ASN A 29 -5.39 12.87 -0.67
N ILE A 30 -5.67 11.86 0.15
CA ILE A 30 -4.69 10.88 0.63
C ILE A 30 -4.94 9.54 -0.06
N PHE A 31 -3.91 8.97 -0.67
CA PHE A 31 -3.95 7.65 -1.28
C PHE A 31 -2.61 6.93 -1.05
N PHE A 32 -2.65 5.75 -0.42
CA PHE A 32 -1.46 4.97 -0.11
C PHE A 32 -1.77 3.48 -0.09
N SER A 33 -0.72 2.65 -0.15
CA SER A 33 -0.82 1.19 -0.01
C SER A 33 -0.21 0.75 1.32
N PRO A 34 -1.02 0.36 2.32
CA PRO A 34 -0.47 -0.09 3.60
C PRO A 34 0.39 -1.33 3.47
N TRP A 35 -0.06 -2.30 2.66
CA TRP A 35 0.71 -3.51 2.35
C TRP A 35 2.12 -3.20 1.82
N SER A 36 2.23 -2.25 0.88
CA SER A 36 3.51 -1.87 0.28
C SER A 36 4.48 -1.31 1.32
N ILE A 37 3.99 -0.40 2.17
CA ILE A 37 4.79 0.27 3.21
C ILE A 37 5.19 -0.74 4.29
N ALA A 38 4.24 -1.52 4.80
CA ALA A 38 4.49 -2.56 5.79
C ALA A 38 5.50 -3.60 5.29
N THR A 39 5.41 -4.01 4.01
CA THR A 39 6.39 -4.93 3.41
C THR A 39 7.79 -4.32 3.35
N ALA A 40 7.92 -3.03 3.00
CA ALA A 40 9.21 -2.35 2.96
C ALA A 40 9.82 -2.24 4.37
N LEU A 41 9.03 -1.83 5.37
CA LEU A 41 9.47 -1.77 6.76
C LEU A 41 9.83 -3.14 7.33
N ALA A 42 9.07 -4.19 7.00
CA ALA A 42 9.36 -5.54 7.44
C ALA A 42 10.63 -6.12 6.78
N MET A 43 11.01 -5.66 5.57
CA MET A 43 12.31 -5.96 4.97
C MET A 43 13.47 -5.27 5.70
N VAL A 44 13.26 -4.02 6.17
CA VAL A 44 14.25 -3.30 6.99
C VAL A 44 14.38 -3.97 8.37
N HIS A 45 13.27 -4.30 9.02
CA HIS A 45 13.24 -4.97 10.33
C HIS A 45 14.02 -6.29 10.32
N LEU A 46 13.98 -7.05 9.21
CA LEU A 46 14.73 -8.30 9.06
C LEU A 46 16.26 -8.12 9.26
N GLY A 47 16.80 -6.93 9.00
CA GLY A 47 18.21 -6.58 9.20
C GLY A 47 18.49 -5.78 10.47
N ALA A 48 17.46 -5.27 11.16
CA ALA A 48 17.59 -4.48 12.37
C ALA A 48 17.97 -5.34 13.59
N LYS A 49 18.59 -4.72 14.60
CA LYS A 49 18.93 -5.35 15.88
C LYS A 49 18.80 -4.35 17.03
N GLY A 50 18.75 -4.85 18.26
CA GLY A 50 18.66 -4.02 19.47
C GLY A 50 17.46 -3.09 19.43
N ASP A 51 17.62 -1.88 19.94
CA ASP A 51 16.55 -0.88 20.06
C ASP A 51 15.88 -0.55 18.73
N THR A 52 16.63 -0.56 17.62
CA THR A 52 16.05 -0.33 16.28
C THR A 52 15.07 -1.43 15.90
N ALA A 53 15.38 -2.70 16.19
CA ALA A 53 14.44 -3.79 15.93
C ALA A 53 13.21 -3.66 16.83
N THR A 54 13.41 -3.36 18.11
CA THR A 54 12.33 -3.19 19.09
C THR A 54 11.36 -2.06 18.71
N GLN A 55 11.88 -0.90 18.29
CA GLN A 55 11.06 0.25 17.85
C GLN A 55 10.28 -0.03 16.57
N MET A 56 10.78 -0.93 15.72
CA MET A 56 10.14 -1.32 14.47
C MET A 56 9.15 -2.48 14.65
N ALA A 57 9.21 -3.20 15.77
CA ALA A 57 8.27 -4.25 16.09
C ALA A 57 6.93 -3.60 16.52
N GLU A 58 5.84 -4.03 15.90
CA GLU A 58 4.49 -3.52 16.23
C GLU A 58 4.02 -3.94 17.63
N ASP A 59 4.66 -4.94 18.25
CA ASP A 59 4.37 -5.40 19.60
C ASP A 59 5.57 -6.12 20.25
N PRO A 60 6.27 -5.51 21.22
CA PRO A 60 7.37 -6.13 21.95
C PRO A 60 6.95 -7.32 22.83
N GLU A 61 5.66 -7.42 23.22
CA GLU A 61 5.17 -8.48 24.12
C GLU A 61 4.86 -9.79 23.38
N HIS A 62 4.83 -9.77 22.05
CA HIS A 62 4.70 -10.96 21.20
C HIS A 62 6.05 -11.62 20.86
N GLU A 63 6.98 -11.68 21.83
CA GLU A 63 8.23 -12.47 21.75
C GLU A 63 7.99 -13.99 21.54
N GLY A 64 6.73 -14.45 21.65
CA GLY A 64 6.31 -15.83 21.38
C GLY A 64 5.76 -16.10 19.97
N ALA A 65 5.64 -15.10 19.10
CA ALA A 65 5.06 -15.31 17.77
C ALA A 65 6.09 -15.89 16.79
N GLU A 66 5.76 -17.03 16.19
CA GLU A 66 6.40 -17.51 14.97
C GLU A 66 6.70 -16.34 14.00
N ASN A 67 7.97 -16.19 13.63
CA ASN A 67 8.55 -15.11 12.84
C ASN A 67 7.56 -14.36 11.89
N ILE A 68 7.28 -13.07 12.15
CA ILE A 68 6.44 -12.16 11.33
C ILE A 68 6.73 -12.25 9.82
N HIS A 69 7.99 -12.48 9.45
CA HIS A 69 8.43 -12.61 8.06
C HIS A 69 7.83 -13.84 7.37
N SER A 70 7.48 -14.89 8.11
CA SER A 70 6.73 -16.05 7.59
C SER A 70 5.30 -15.69 7.20
N GLY A 71 4.66 -14.79 7.95
CA GLY A 71 3.35 -14.22 7.63
C GLY A 71 3.39 -13.42 6.33
N PHE A 72 4.36 -12.50 6.20
CA PHE A 72 4.59 -11.76 4.96
C PHE A 72 4.87 -12.68 3.77
N LYS A 73 5.65 -13.75 3.95
CA LYS A 73 5.91 -14.74 2.91
C LYS A 73 4.64 -15.42 2.42
N LYS A 74 3.77 -15.83 3.34
CA LYS A 74 2.48 -16.46 3.03
C LYS A 74 1.59 -15.48 2.27
N LEU A 75 1.38 -14.29 2.80
CA LEU A 75 0.51 -13.29 2.20
C LEU A 75 1.03 -12.81 0.83
N LEU A 76 2.34 -12.62 0.67
CA LEU A 76 2.95 -12.32 -0.62
C LEU A 76 2.72 -13.44 -1.65
N SER A 77 2.70 -14.71 -1.21
CA SER A 77 2.38 -15.84 -2.06
C SER A 77 0.92 -15.83 -2.49
N ASP A 78 0.00 -15.51 -1.57
CA ASP A 78 -1.44 -15.44 -1.85
C ASP A 78 -1.78 -14.28 -2.78
N ILE A 79 -1.21 -13.09 -2.54
CA ILE A 79 -1.34 -11.88 -3.39
C ILE A 79 -0.87 -12.15 -4.82
N ASN A 80 0.24 -12.88 -4.99
CA ASN A 80 0.80 -13.18 -6.31
C ASN A 80 0.24 -14.46 -6.95
N LYS A 81 -0.67 -15.16 -6.28
CA LYS A 81 -1.27 -16.38 -6.83
C LYS A 81 -2.12 -15.98 -8.04
N ARG A 82 -1.83 -16.56 -9.21
CA ARG A 82 -2.53 -16.22 -10.47
C ARG A 82 -4.05 -16.35 -10.32
N ARG A 83 -4.76 -15.36 -10.84
CA ARG A 83 -6.23 -15.34 -10.94
C ARG A 83 -6.64 -14.96 -12.34
N ARG A 84 -7.76 -15.51 -12.80
CA ARG A 84 -8.33 -15.17 -14.13
C ARG A 84 -9.20 -13.91 -14.08
N THR A 85 -9.63 -13.49 -12.90
CA THR A 85 -10.66 -12.46 -12.68
C THR A 85 -10.10 -11.07 -12.47
N TYR A 86 -8.89 -10.96 -11.93
CA TYR A 86 -8.17 -9.71 -11.70
C TYR A 86 -6.67 -9.94 -11.84
N LEU A 87 -5.94 -8.84 -12.07
CA LEU A 87 -4.48 -8.81 -12.01
C LEU A 87 -4.08 -8.13 -10.70
N LEU A 88 -3.49 -8.90 -9.78
CA LEU A 88 -2.87 -8.42 -8.56
C LEU A 88 -1.43 -8.92 -8.55
N LYS A 89 -0.48 -8.02 -8.32
CA LYS A 89 0.94 -8.36 -8.21
C LYS A 89 1.63 -7.47 -7.19
N SER A 90 2.49 -8.06 -6.39
CA SER A 90 3.38 -7.36 -5.46
C SER A 90 4.79 -7.91 -5.66
N ALA A 91 5.74 -7.04 -5.94
CA ALA A 91 7.13 -7.40 -6.18
C ALA A 91 8.04 -6.61 -5.25
N ASN A 92 9.08 -7.27 -4.76
CA ASN A 92 10.11 -6.66 -3.93
C ASN A 92 11.46 -6.73 -4.64
N ARG A 93 12.33 -5.75 -4.39
CA ARG A 93 13.72 -5.78 -4.85
C ARG A 93 14.63 -5.10 -3.84
N LEU A 94 15.87 -5.59 -3.79
CA LEU A 94 16.95 -5.03 -3.00
C LEU A 94 18.05 -4.59 -3.97
N TYR A 95 18.50 -3.35 -3.82
CA TYR A 95 19.66 -2.81 -4.52
C TYR A 95 20.74 -2.48 -3.49
N GLU A 96 21.92 -3.07 -3.63
CA GLU A 96 23.04 -2.91 -2.68
C GLU A 96 24.25 -2.31 -3.38
N GLU A 97 24.98 -1.41 -2.70
CA GLU A 97 26.25 -0.91 -3.19
C GLU A 97 27.25 -2.08 -3.31
N LYS A 98 27.75 -2.31 -4.53
CA LYS A 98 28.64 -3.45 -4.84
C LYS A 98 29.92 -3.48 -4.03
N THR A 99 30.39 -2.33 -3.54
CA THR A 99 31.58 -2.22 -2.68
C THR A 99 31.28 -2.37 -1.18
N TYR A 100 30.02 -2.60 -0.82
CA TYR A 100 29.57 -2.77 0.56
C TYR A 100 28.90 -4.15 0.73
N PRO A 101 29.64 -5.19 1.15
CA PRO A 101 29.09 -6.53 1.25
C PRO A 101 28.09 -6.62 2.40
N LEU A 102 26.84 -6.99 2.10
CA LEU A 102 25.84 -7.32 3.11
C LEU A 102 26.02 -8.75 3.63
N LEU A 103 25.49 -9.01 4.83
CA LEU A 103 25.56 -10.34 5.45
C LEU A 103 24.87 -11.38 4.56
N PRO A 104 25.53 -12.50 4.19
CA PRO A 104 24.93 -13.53 3.35
C PRO A 104 23.62 -14.09 3.92
N LYS A 105 23.54 -14.21 5.25
CA LYS A 105 22.32 -14.63 5.95
C LYS A 105 21.15 -13.67 5.72
N PHE A 106 21.40 -12.36 5.71
CA PHE A 106 20.35 -11.36 5.43
C PHE A 106 19.84 -11.50 4.00
N LEU A 107 20.75 -11.61 3.01
CA LEU A 107 20.39 -11.79 1.60
C LEU A 107 19.59 -13.08 1.35
N GLN A 108 19.95 -14.17 2.04
CA GLN A 108 19.22 -15.42 1.99
C GLN A 108 17.80 -15.27 2.56
N LEU A 109 17.67 -14.66 3.74
CA LEU A 109 16.38 -14.50 4.41
C LEU A 109 15.45 -13.56 3.64
N ILE A 110 15.95 -12.43 3.13
CA ILE A 110 15.12 -11.47 2.41
C ILE A 110 14.61 -12.05 1.08
N THR A 111 15.45 -12.85 0.40
CA THR A 111 15.05 -13.59 -0.79
C THR A 111 14.00 -14.64 -0.45
N SER A 112 14.17 -15.38 0.66
CA SER A 112 13.25 -16.45 1.07
C SER A 112 11.88 -15.95 1.52
N PHE A 113 11.84 -14.87 2.31
CA PHE A 113 10.59 -14.34 2.86
C PHE A 113 9.87 -13.41 1.87
N TYR A 114 10.61 -12.53 1.19
CA TYR A 114 10.00 -11.46 0.40
C TYR A 114 10.16 -11.62 -1.11
N LYS A 115 10.86 -12.67 -1.57
CA LYS A 115 11.23 -12.85 -2.99
C LYS A 115 12.00 -11.63 -3.54
N ALA A 116 12.62 -10.85 -2.66
CA ALA A 116 13.40 -9.67 -3.00
C ALA A 116 14.77 -10.11 -3.50
N LYS A 117 14.97 -10.12 -4.82
CA LYS A 117 16.26 -10.49 -5.41
C LYS A 117 17.28 -9.38 -5.18
N PRO A 118 18.45 -9.66 -4.57
CA PRO A 118 19.54 -8.70 -4.45
C PRO A 118 20.08 -8.29 -5.81
N GLN A 119 20.47 -7.03 -5.93
CA GLN A 119 21.18 -6.52 -7.09
C GLN A 119 22.30 -5.58 -6.65
N ALA A 120 23.53 -6.00 -6.90
CA ALA A 120 24.69 -5.14 -6.73
C ALA A 120 24.69 -4.02 -7.78
N VAL A 121 24.83 -2.78 -7.32
CA VAL A 121 24.83 -1.55 -8.11
C VAL A 121 25.95 -0.61 -7.66
N ASN A 122 26.18 0.50 -8.38
CA ASN A 122 27.27 1.43 -8.13
C ASN A 122 26.71 2.81 -7.75
N PHE A 123 26.17 2.95 -6.55
CA PHE A 123 25.69 4.24 -6.04
C PHE A 123 26.85 5.24 -5.97
N LYS A 124 28.03 4.80 -5.51
CA LYS A 124 29.20 5.68 -5.32
C LYS A 124 29.64 6.47 -6.55
N ARG A 125 29.53 5.88 -7.75
CA ARG A 125 29.97 6.53 -9.01
C ARG A 125 28.87 6.71 -10.05
N ALA A 126 27.68 6.15 -9.84
CA ALA A 126 26.62 6.13 -10.83
C ALA A 126 25.21 6.19 -10.20
N ALA A 127 25.04 6.92 -9.08
CA ALA A 127 23.77 7.04 -8.36
C ALA A 127 22.57 7.38 -9.27
N GLU A 128 22.72 8.36 -10.17
CA GLU A 128 21.64 8.74 -11.10
C GLU A 128 21.27 7.62 -12.09
N GLN A 129 22.25 6.92 -12.65
CA GLN A 129 21.98 5.75 -13.50
C GLN A 129 21.24 4.66 -12.72
N VAL A 130 21.62 4.44 -11.45
CA VAL A 130 20.95 3.47 -10.59
C VAL A 130 19.53 3.92 -10.25
N ARG A 131 19.30 5.22 -10.04
CA ARG A 131 17.97 5.80 -9.84
C ARG A 131 17.05 5.51 -11.03
N GLU A 132 17.51 5.76 -12.26
CA GLU A 132 16.78 5.46 -13.49
C GLU A 132 16.47 3.96 -13.62
N GLN A 133 17.42 3.11 -13.24
CA GLN A 133 17.25 1.66 -13.23
C GLN A 133 16.18 1.20 -12.22
N ILE A 134 16.14 1.81 -11.03
CA ILE A 134 15.11 1.55 -10.01
C ILE A 134 13.74 2.02 -10.53
N ASN A 135 13.66 3.25 -11.06
CA ASN A 135 12.43 3.80 -11.63
C ASN A 135 11.89 2.93 -12.77
N SER A 136 12.74 2.51 -13.70
CA SER A 136 12.36 1.61 -14.80
C SER A 136 11.82 0.26 -14.31
N TRP A 137 12.41 -0.28 -13.23
CA TRP A 137 11.91 -1.52 -12.62
C TRP A 137 10.53 -1.31 -11.99
N VAL A 138 10.34 -0.23 -11.23
CA VAL A 138 9.05 0.11 -10.60
C VAL A 138 7.98 0.35 -11.68
N GLU A 139 8.32 1.07 -12.74
CA GLU A 139 7.43 1.33 -13.87
C GLU A 139 6.94 0.02 -14.50
N ASN A 140 7.86 -0.90 -14.77
CA ASN A 140 7.49 -2.23 -15.27
C ASN A 140 6.59 -2.99 -14.29
N LYS A 141 6.92 -2.96 -12.99
CA LYS A 141 6.12 -3.65 -11.97
C LYS A 141 4.77 -3.01 -11.71
N THR A 142 4.56 -1.77 -12.11
CA THR A 142 3.30 -1.03 -11.90
C THR A 142 2.50 -0.82 -13.18
N GLU A 143 2.81 -1.55 -14.26
CA GLU A 143 2.13 -1.37 -15.58
C GLU A 143 2.17 0.10 -16.04
N ARG A 144 3.33 0.74 -15.85
CA ARG A 144 3.61 2.14 -16.21
C ARG A 144 2.78 3.19 -15.45
N LYS A 145 2.18 2.82 -14.32
CA LYS A 145 1.42 3.75 -13.47
C LYS A 145 2.30 4.58 -12.55
N ILE A 146 3.49 4.09 -12.19
CA ILE A 146 4.49 4.82 -11.42
C ILE A 146 5.78 4.87 -12.25
N GLN A 147 6.03 5.98 -12.93
CA GLN A 147 7.17 6.13 -13.85
C GLN A 147 8.42 6.71 -13.17
N SER A 148 8.22 7.59 -12.18
CA SER A 148 9.31 8.27 -11.47
C SER A 148 9.07 8.20 -9.98
N LEU A 149 9.31 7.02 -9.38
CA LEU A 149 9.20 6.84 -7.94
C LEU A 149 10.22 7.70 -7.19
N LEU A 150 11.46 7.67 -7.67
CA LEU A 150 12.58 8.40 -7.08
C LEU A 150 12.87 9.66 -7.91
N PRO A 151 12.68 10.86 -7.34
CA PRO A 151 13.03 12.12 -8.00
C PRO A 151 14.56 12.25 -8.15
N GLU A 152 15.00 13.12 -9.06
CA GLU A 152 16.42 13.45 -9.22
C GLU A 152 17.06 13.89 -7.90
N GLY A 153 18.30 13.47 -7.65
CA GLY A 153 19.03 13.77 -6.41
C GLY A 153 18.55 13.00 -5.18
N PHE A 154 17.53 12.13 -5.29
CA PHE A 154 17.08 11.30 -4.16
C PHE A 154 18.12 10.25 -3.74
N LEU A 155 18.96 9.82 -4.67
CA LEU A 155 20.06 8.88 -4.43
C LEU A 155 21.38 9.59 -4.66
N ASP A 156 22.37 9.26 -3.83
CA ASP A 156 23.69 9.87 -3.87
C ASP A 156 24.82 8.84 -3.73
N SER A 157 26.06 9.30 -3.69
CA SER A 157 27.24 8.44 -3.53
C SER A 157 27.35 7.79 -2.15
N HIS A 158 26.57 8.22 -1.16
CA HIS A 158 26.54 7.65 0.19
C HIS A 158 25.48 6.57 0.34
N THR A 159 24.58 6.43 -0.63
CA THR A 159 23.54 5.40 -0.63
C THR A 159 24.18 4.01 -0.65
N VAL A 160 23.82 3.16 0.33
CA VAL A 160 24.34 1.79 0.46
C VAL A 160 23.29 0.74 0.09
N LEU A 161 22.03 1.01 0.41
CA LEU A 161 20.94 0.03 0.30
C LEU A 161 19.64 0.74 -0.07
N VAL A 162 18.93 0.19 -1.06
CA VAL A 162 17.57 0.59 -1.41
C VAL A 162 16.68 -0.66 -1.44
N LEU A 163 15.62 -0.64 -0.63
CA LEU A 163 14.59 -1.67 -0.58
C LEU A 163 13.31 -1.12 -1.20
N VAL A 164 12.79 -1.81 -2.22
CA VAL A 164 11.63 -1.32 -2.98
C VAL A 164 10.54 -2.37 -2.99
N ASN A 165 9.32 -1.99 -2.60
CA ASN A 165 8.10 -2.71 -2.93
C ASN A 165 7.37 -2.00 -4.08
N ALA A 166 6.80 -2.77 -5.00
CA ALA A 166 5.89 -2.29 -6.01
C ALA A 166 4.65 -3.20 -6.05
N ILE A 167 3.47 -2.63 -5.80
CA ILE A 167 2.18 -3.30 -5.89
C ILE A 167 1.35 -2.72 -7.03
N TYR A 168 0.60 -3.59 -7.72
CA TYR A 168 -0.33 -3.22 -8.77
C TYR A 168 -1.58 -4.07 -8.71
N PHE A 169 -2.72 -3.41 -8.87
CA PHE A 169 -4.03 -4.03 -8.91
C PHE A 169 -4.85 -3.51 -10.10
N LYS A 170 -5.49 -4.43 -10.82
CA LYS A 170 -6.50 -4.17 -11.85
C LYS A 170 -7.59 -5.23 -11.78
N GLY A 171 -8.72 -4.86 -11.20
CA GLY A 171 -9.93 -5.67 -11.14
C GLY A 171 -11.04 -5.12 -12.03
N LYS A 172 -12.01 -5.97 -12.36
CA LYS A 172 -13.31 -5.55 -12.92
C LYS A 172 -14.34 -5.61 -11.79
N TRP A 173 -15.24 -4.65 -11.71
CA TRP A 173 -16.42 -4.73 -10.84
C TRP A 173 -17.20 -6.01 -11.14
N GLU A 174 -17.73 -6.67 -10.12
CA GLU A 174 -18.69 -7.77 -10.27
C GLU A 174 -19.92 -7.27 -11.04
N LYS A 175 -20.42 -6.08 -10.68
CA LYS A 175 -21.49 -5.36 -11.38
C LYS A 175 -20.94 -4.05 -11.91
N LYS A 176 -20.79 -3.93 -13.23
CA LYS A 176 -20.20 -2.74 -13.87
C LYS A 176 -21.20 -1.61 -13.99
N PHE A 177 -20.72 -0.38 -13.77
CA PHE A 177 -21.41 0.83 -14.18
C PHE A 177 -21.48 0.90 -15.71
N LEU A 178 -22.65 1.22 -16.26
CA LEU A 178 -22.81 1.45 -17.70
C LEU A 178 -22.35 2.87 -18.03
N GLU A 179 -21.47 3.02 -19.01
CA GLU A 179 -20.92 4.34 -19.38
C GLU A 179 -22.01 5.36 -19.75
N LYS A 180 -23.09 4.91 -20.39
CA LYS A 180 -24.26 5.74 -20.74
C LYS A 180 -25.02 6.32 -19.53
N ASN A 181 -24.80 5.77 -18.33
CA ASN A 181 -25.40 6.25 -17.08
C ASN A 181 -24.45 7.21 -16.34
N THR A 182 -23.28 7.50 -16.88
CA THR A 182 -22.36 8.49 -16.32
C THR A 182 -22.74 9.87 -16.82
N SER A 183 -22.92 10.82 -15.91
CA SER A 183 -23.28 12.20 -16.24
C SER A 183 -22.49 13.19 -15.37
N GLU A 184 -22.34 14.43 -15.85
CA GLU A 184 -21.71 15.48 -15.06
C GLU A 184 -22.63 15.86 -13.89
N MET A 185 -22.11 15.79 -12.66
CA MET A 185 -22.84 16.11 -11.44
C MET A 185 -21.97 16.95 -10.49
N PRO A 186 -22.58 17.80 -9.64
CA PRO A 186 -21.81 18.57 -8.66
C PRO A 186 -21.29 17.69 -7.52
N PHE A 187 -19.97 17.71 -7.30
CA PHE A 187 -19.31 17.14 -6.13
C PHE A 187 -19.03 18.23 -5.09
N ARG A 188 -19.59 18.09 -3.89
CA ARG A 188 -19.38 19.04 -2.78
C ARG A 188 -18.03 18.75 -2.11
N ILE A 189 -17.07 19.66 -2.28
CA ILE A 189 -15.75 19.60 -1.63
C ILE A 189 -15.83 20.18 -0.21
N SER A 190 -16.71 21.16 -0.01
CA SER A 190 -17.05 21.76 1.28
C SER A 190 -18.53 22.21 1.25
N LYS A 191 -19.05 22.79 2.33
CA LYS A 191 -20.40 23.39 2.36
C LYS A 191 -20.60 24.49 1.32
N THR A 192 -19.52 25.17 0.92
CA THR A 192 -19.57 26.33 0.02
C THR A 192 -18.92 26.08 -1.34
N LYS A 193 -18.11 25.03 -1.49
CA LYS A 193 -17.36 24.75 -2.71
C LYS A 193 -17.84 23.47 -3.38
N THR A 194 -18.19 23.59 -4.66
CA THR A 194 -18.54 22.45 -5.51
C THR A 194 -17.65 22.41 -6.75
N LYS A 195 -17.52 21.23 -7.34
CA LYS A 195 -16.84 21.02 -8.62
C LYS A 195 -17.62 20.00 -9.45
N PRO A 196 -17.81 20.19 -10.76
CA PRO A 196 -18.39 19.16 -11.62
C PRO A 196 -17.47 17.93 -11.70
N VAL A 197 -18.07 16.73 -11.64
CA VAL A 197 -17.39 15.45 -11.84
C VAL A 197 -18.24 14.52 -12.70
N GLN A 198 -17.61 13.60 -13.41
CA GLN A 198 -18.32 12.51 -14.09
C GLN A 198 -18.79 11.49 -13.06
N MET A 199 -20.06 11.58 -12.65
CA MET A 199 -20.66 10.71 -11.64
C MET A 199 -21.24 9.47 -12.31
N MET A 200 -20.72 8.30 -11.94
CA MET A 200 -21.25 7.02 -12.39
C MET A 200 -22.53 6.68 -11.61
N PHE A 201 -23.50 6.05 -12.26
CA PHE A 201 -24.76 5.66 -11.61
C PHE A 201 -25.18 4.22 -11.94
N MET A 202 -25.65 3.51 -10.91
CA MET A 202 -26.37 2.25 -11.06
C MET A 202 -27.35 2.06 -9.89
N LYS A 203 -28.36 1.22 -10.10
CA LYS A 203 -29.29 0.77 -9.07
C LYS A 203 -29.29 -0.75 -9.03
N ASP A 204 -28.81 -1.32 -7.93
CA ASP A 204 -28.74 -2.76 -7.73
C ASP A 204 -28.67 -3.09 -6.22
N LYS A 205 -28.70 -4.37 -5.86
CA LYS A 205 -28.51 -4.87 -4.50
C LYS A 205 -27.02 -4.93 -4.16
N PHE A 206 -26.64 -4.30 -3.04
CA PHE A 206 -25.30 -4.28 -2.46
C PHE A 206 -25.39 -4.49 -0.94
N PHE A 207 -24.28 -4.93 -0.33
CA PHE A 207 -24.14 -4.86 1.12
C PHE A 207 -23.90 -3.41 1.53
N VAL A 208 -24.77 -2.92 2.40
CA VAL A 208 -24.72 -1.56 2.94
C VAL A 208 -24.90 -1.65 4.44
N LEU A 209 -24.03 -0.98 5.18
CA LEU A 209 -24.16 -0.74 6.61
C LEU A 209 -24.47 0.75 6.81
N GLN A 210 -25.49 1.03 7.60
CA GLN A 210 -25.76 2.38 8.10
C GLN A 210 -25.40 2.41 9.57
N GLU A 211 -24.38 3.19 9.92
CA GLU A 211 -23.99 3.45 11.29
C GLU A 211 -24.60 4.78 11.73
N THR A 212 -25.41 4.73 12.80
CA THR A 212 -26.23 5.86 13.26
C THR A 212 -25.53 6.81 14.22
N THR A 213 -24.53 6.34 14.97
CA THR A 213 -23.80 7.12 15.99
C THR A 213 -22.90 8.19 15.35
N MET A 214 -22.12 7.79 14.34
CA MET A 214 -21.25 8.62 13.51
C MET A 214 -21.96 9.16 12.26
N LYS A 215 -23.18 8.66 11.96
CA LYS A 215 -23.97 9.03 10.77
C LYS A 215 -23.21 8.77 9.47
N ILE A 216 -22.74 7.54 9.32
CA ILE A 216 -21.94 7.09 8.17
C ILE A 216 -22.66 5.96 7.46
N ARG A 217 -22.63 6.00 6.13
CA ARG A 217 -23.03 4.88 5.26
C ARG A 217 -21.80 4.22 4.69
N ILE A 218 -21.73 2.89 4.82
CA ILE A 218 -20.67 2.06 4.29
C ILE A 218 -21.27 1.17 3.22
N ILE A 219 -20.71 1.19 2.01
CA ILE A 219 -21.10 0.30 0.92
C ILE A 219 -19.91 -0.55 0.48
N GLU A 220 -20.17 -1.85 0.26
CA GLU A 220 -19.22 -2.75 -0.36
C GLU A 220 -19.48 -2.85 -1.87
N LEU A 221 -18.45 -2.56 -2.66
CA LEU A 221 -18.43 -2.74 -4.11
C LEU A 221 -17.48 -3.88 -4.48
N PRO A 222 -18.00 -5.10 -4.73
CA PRO A 222 -17.16 -6.26 -5.02
C PRO A 222 -16.56 -6.21 -6.43
N TYR A 223 -15.33 -6.71 -6.55
CA TYR A 223 -14.75 -7.10 -7.83
C TYR A 223 -15.19 -8.52 -8.21
N VAL A 224 -14.95 -8.90 -9.47
CA VAL A 224 -15.40 -10.19 -10.01
C VAL A 224 -15.03 -11.37 -9.10
N LYS A 225 -16.01 -12.23 -8.78
CA LYS A 225 -15.92 -13.40 -7.86
C LYS A 225 -15.79 -13.06 -6.37
N ASN A 226 -15.95 -11.80 -5.97
CA ASN A 226 -16.00 -11.36 -4.56
C ASN A 226 -14.78 -11.78 -3.71
N GLU A 227 -13.61 -12.01 -4.34
CA GLU A 227 -12.36 -12.25 -3.60
C GLU A 227 -11.74 -10.95 -3.08
N LEU A 228 -12.09 -9.82 -3.70
CA LEU A 228 -11.64 -8.48 -3.36
C LEU A 228 -12.83 -7.52 -3.48
N SER A 229 -12.88 -6.51 -2.61
CA SER A 229 -13.93 -5.50 -2.60
C SER A 229 -13.35 -4.12 -2.32
N MET A 230 -14.04 -3.07 -2.81
CA MET A 230 -13.82 -1.70 -2.37
C MET A 230 -14.90 -1.34 -1.35
N PHE A 231 -14.49 -0.88 -0.18
CA PHE A 231 -15.40 -0.29 0.79
C PHE A 231 -15.37 1.24 0.64
N ILE A 232 -16.56 1.85 0.57
CA ILE A 232 -16.70 3.30 0.56
C ILE A 232 -17.45 3.68 1.83
N LEU A 233 -16.80 4.47 2.68
CA LEU A 233 -17.38 5.05 3.89
C LEU A 233 -17.70 6.52 3.58
N LEU A 234 -18.97 6.89 3.70
CA LEU A 234 -19.47 8.22 3.37
C LEU A 234 -20.33 8.75 4.52
N PRO A 235 -19.93 9.84 5.18
CA PRO A 235 -20.79 10.56 6.12
C PRO A 235 -22.09 11.01 5.46
N ASP A 236 -23.17 11.11 6.23
CA ASP A 236 -24.49 11.50 5.73
C ASP A 236 -24.50 12.91 5.15
N ASP A 237 -23.69 13.83 5.69
CA ASP A 237 -23.49 15.16 5.15
C ASP A 237 -22.08 15.70 5.45
N ILE A 238 -21.71 16.79 4.78
CA ILE A 238 -20.37 17.38 4.87
C ILE A 238 -20.20 18.29 6.10
N SER A 239 -19.09 18.11 6.80
CA SER A 239 -18.61 18.98 7.89
C SER A 239 -17.27 19.58 7.49
N ASP A 240 -17.17 20.90 7.36
CA ASP A 240 -15.97 21.56 6.79
C ASP A 240 -14.67 21.31 7.59
N ASN A 241 -14.78 20.93 8.86
CA ASN A 241 -13.65 20.73 9.77
C ASN A 241 -13.36 19.27 10.11
N THR A 242 -14.21 18.34 9.68
CA THR A 242 -14.07 16.91 10.00
C THR A 242 -14.50 16.08 8.82
N THR A 243 -13.72 15.06 8.49
CA THR A 243 -14.11 14.02 7.55
C THR A 243 -15.22 13.12 8.13
N GLY A 244 -15.49 13.23 9.44
CA GLY A 244 -16.41 12.35 10.17
C GLY A 244 -15.82 10.96 10.43
N LEU A 245 -14.64 10.68 9.86
CA LEU A 245 -13.92 9.42 9.94
C LEU A 245 -12.79 9.46 10.97
N GLU A 246 -12.58 10.58 11.67
CA GLU A 246 -11.57 10.70 12.71
C GLU A 246 -11.87 9.85 13.95
N LEU A 247 -13.12 9.42 14.10
CA LEU A 247 -13.61 8.60 15.21
C LEU A 247 -13.64 7.10 14.88
N VAL A 248 -13.25 6.71 13.65
CA VAL A 248 -13.18 5.31 13.18
C VAL A 248 -11.81 4.70 13.49
#